data_AF-A0A5C7S456-F1
#
_entry.id   AF-A0A5C7S456-F1
#
_cell.length_a   1.000
_cell.length_b   1.000
_cell.length_c   1.000
_cell.angle_alpha   90.00
_cell.angle_beta   90.00
_cell.angle_gamma   90.00
#
_symmetry.space_group_name_H-M   'P 1'
#
loop_
_entity.id
_entity.type
_entity.pdbx_description
1 polymer ?
#
loop_
_entity_poly.entity_id
_entity_poly.type
_entity_poly.pdbx_seq_one_letter_code
_entity_poly.pdbx_strand_id
1 'polypeptide(L)' 'MIDEDGFRANVGIILCNCDGKVFWGKRLGQESWQFPQGGIDQGESPLD' A
#
# COMPACT_ATOMS: atom_id res chain seq x y z
N MET A 1 -9.53 10.97 -4.16
CA MET A 1 -9.02 12.23 -4.73
C MET A 1 -7.93 11.88 -5.74
N ILE A 2 -7.97 12.47 -6.93
CA ILE A 2 -6.93 12.32 -7.97
C ILE A 2 -6.36 13.72 -8.19
N ASP A 3 -5.05 13.86 -8.26
CA ASP A 3 -4.39 15.15 -8.52
C ASP A 3 -4.54 15.60 -9.97
N GLU A 4 -4.02 16.79 -10.28
CA GLU A 4 -4.11 17.42 -11.60
C GLU A 4 -3.39 16.59 -12.69
N ASP A 5 -2.43 15.76 -12.29
CA ASP A 5 -1.65 14.89 -13.18
C ASP A 5 -2.27 13.49 -13.34
N GLY A 6 -3.37 13.19 -12.63
CA GLY A 6 -4.07 11.91 -12.73
C GLY A 6 -3.63 10.84 -11.73
N PHE A 7 -2.85 11.17 -10.71
CA PHE A 7 -2.40 10.23 -9.68
C PHE A 7 -3.33 10.21 -8.46
N ARG A 8 -3.54 9.02 -7.90
CA ARG A 8 -4.26 8.83 -6.62
C ARG A 8 -3.26 8.71 -5.48
N ALA A 9 -3.41 9.53 -4.46
CA ALA A 9 -2.64 9.43 -3.22
C ALA A 9 -2.77 8.04 -2.58
N ASN A 10 -1.64 7.46 -2.16
CA ASN A 10 -1.56 6.11 -1.63
C ASN A 10 -0.42 5.97 -0.62
N VAL A 11 -0.54 4.99 0.27
CA VAL A 11 0.54 4.50 1.13
C VAL A 11 0.83 3.05 0.80
N GLY A 12 2.10 2.66 0.87
CA GLY A 12 2.56 1.28 0.80
C GLY A 12 3.17 0.85 2.13
N ILE A 13 2.89 -0.37 2.58
CA ILE A 13 3.38 -0.87 3.86
C ILE A 13 4.38 -2.00 3.62
N ILE A 14 5.61 -1.84 4.11
CA ILE A 14 6.60 -2.91 4.17
C ILE A 14 6.65 -3.41 5.61
N LEU A 15 6.10 -4.60 5.85
CA LEU A 15 6.16 -5.26 7.14
C LEU A 15 7.35 -6.23 7.17
N CYS A 16 8.29 -6.02 8.08
CA CYS A 16 9.43 -6.90 8.31
C CYS A 16 9.35 -7.59 9.68
N ASN A 17 9.95 -8.78 9.79
CA ASN A 17 10.13 -9.48 11.07
C ASN A 17 11.60 -9.43 11.53
N CYS A 18 11.88 -9.90 12.74
CA CYS A 18 13.23 -9.92 13.32
C CYS A 18 14.22 -10.85 12.57
N ASP A 19 13.72 -11.72 11.70
CA ASP A 19 14.55 -12.61 10.87
C ASP A 19 14.96 -11.97 9.53
N GLY A 20 14.60 -10.71 9.30
CA GLY A 20 14.87 -10.01 8.04
C GLY A 20 13.96 -10.45 6.90
N LYS A 21 12.85 -11.14 7.17
CA LYS A 21 11.83 -11.47 6.17
C LYS A 21 10.82 -10.35 6.05
N VAL A 22 10.23 -10.21 4.87
CA VAL A 22 9.16 -9.26 4.58
C VAL A 22 7.85 -9.98 4.29
N PHE A 23 6.73 -9.34 4.64
CA PHE A 23 5.41 -9.80 4.24
C PHE A 23 5.19 -9.55 2.74
N TRP A 24 4.74 -10.58 2.03
CA TRP A 24 4.38 -10.51 0.61
C TRP A 24 3.02 -11.19 0.43
N GLY A 25 1.99 -10.41 0.08
CA GLY A 25 0.60 -10.87 0.04
C GLY A 25 0.18 -11.31 -1.36
N LYS A 26 -0.44 -12.50 -1.49
CA LYS A 26 -1.10 -12.92 -2.73
C LYS A 26 -2.40 -12.13 -2.90
N ARG A 27 -2.61 -11.57 -4.10
CA ARG A 27 -3.84 -10.85 -4.42
C ARG A 27 -5.03 -11.80 -4.49
N LEU A 28 -6.15 -11.42 -3.89
CA LEU A 28 -7.37 -12.22 -3.93
C LEU A 28 -7.82 -12.41 -5.38
N GLY A 29 -7.99 -13.67 -5.79
CA GLY A 29 -8.42 -14.03 -7.14
C GLY A 29 -7.38 -13.83 -8.25
N GLN A 30 -6.10 -13.60 -7.92
CA GLN A 30 -5.03 -13.44 -8.91
C GLN A 30 -3.78 -14.26 -8.54
N GLU A 31 -3.02 -14.68 -9.56
CA GLU A 31 -1.70 -15.30 -9.40
C GLU A 31 -0.59 -14.23 -9.40
N SER A 32 -0.75 -13.22 -8.54
CA SER A 32 0.19 -12.11 -8.40
C SER A 32 0.31 -11.70 -6.94
N TRP A 33 1.43 -11.07 -6.61
CA TRP A 33 1.83 -10.79 -5.25
C TRP A 33 2.27 -9.34 -5.10
N GLN A 34 2.05 -8.74 -3.93
CA GLN A 34 2.40 -7.36 -3.64
C GLN A 34 2.57 -7.07 -2.16
N PHE A 35 3.11 -5.90 -1.84
CA PHE A 35 2.97 -5.29 -0.51
C PHE A 35 1.54 -4.77 -0.33
N PRO A 36 1.04 -4.69 0.92
CA PRO A 36 -0.19 -3.98 1.23
C PRO A 36 -0.08 -2.51 0.80
N GLN A 37 -1.18 -2.00 0.25
CA GLN A 37 -1.29 -0.61 -0.18
C GLN A 37 -2.71 -0.08 0.08
N GLY A 38 -2.85 1.21 0.33
CA GLY A 38 -4.11 1.85 0.70
C GLY A 38 -4.18 3.29 0.25
N GLY A 39 -5.36 3.77 -0.14
CA GLY A 39 -5.52 5.18 -0.50
C GLY A 39 -5.47 6.07 0.72
N ILE A 40 -5.00 7.30 0.54
CA ILE A 40 -5.14 8.36 1.55
C ILE A 40 -6.45 9.10 1.25
N ASP A 41 -7.36 9.12 2.21
CA ASP A 41 -8.63 9.85 2.09
C ASP A 41 -8.45 11.34 2.38
N GLN A 42 -9.48 12.13 2.07
CA GLN A 42 -9.38 13.58 2.19
C GLN A 42 -9.22 14.00 3.66
N GLY A 43 -8.12 14.67 3.96
CA GLY A 43 -7.80 15.15 5.30
C GLY A 43 -6.98 14.16 6.13
N GLU A 44 -6.74 12.95 5.63
CA GLU A 44 -5.79 12.01 6.24
C GLU A 44 -4.35 12.40 5.88
N SER A 45 -3.46 12.23 6.84
CA SER A 45 -2.01 12.25 6.64
C SER A 45 -1.51 10.84 6.26
N PRO A 46 -0.33 10.72 5.61
CA PRO A 46 0.23 9.40 5.31
C PRO A 46 0.53 8.50 6.52
N LEU A 47 0.46 9.03 7.75
CA LEU A 47 0.76 8.31 9.00
C LEU A 47 -0.47 8.13 9.91
N ASP A 48 -1.64 8.67 9.54
CA ASP A 48 -2.88 8.53 10.32
C ASP A 48 -3.41 7.07 10.29
#